data_AF-A0A932FE99-F1
#
_entry.id   AF-A0A932FE99-F1
#
_cell.length_a   1.000
_cell.length_b   1.000
_cell.length_c   1.000
_cell.angle_alpha   90.00
_cell.angle_beta   90.00
_cell.angle_gamma   90.00
#
_symmetry.space_group_name_H-M   'P 1'
#
loop_
_entity.id
_entity.type
_entity.pdbx_description
1 polymer ?
#
loop_
_entity_poly.entity_id
_entity_poly.type
_entity_poly.pdbx_seq_one_letter_code
_entity_poly.pdbx_strand_id
1 'polypeptide(L)'
;MAQVSHLIKVFNVQCVMCGRAAGQLIGRGFVPAQRVAAPIAGRNGETRCGECGGNLYLEPEEAITPFMASQIAAQRAGALQQAQRAA
;
A
#
# COMPACT_ATOMS: atom_id res chain seq x y z
N MET A 1 -22.71 -17.60 10.17
CA MET A 1 -22.69 -16.38 9.34
C MET A 1 -21.28 -16.22 8.79
N ALA A 2 -21.07 -16.42 7.48
CA ALA A 2 -19.74 -16.30 6.88
C ALA A 2 -19.30 -14.83 6.87
N GLN A 3 -18.13 -14.52 7.44
CA GLN A 3 -17.53 -13.19 7.32
C GLN A 3 -17.17 -12.96 5.86
N VAL A 4 -17.79 -11.97 5.22
CA VAL A 4 -17.42 -11.52 3.88
C VAL A 4 -16.07 -10.83 4.00
N SER A 5 -15.02 -11.44 3.47
CA SER A 5 -13.70 -10.82 3.37
C SER A 5 -13.80 -9.63 2.40
N HIS A 6 -13.91 -8.41 2.93
CA HIS A 6 -13.86 -7.21 2.09
C HIS A 6 -12.45 -7.07 1.49
N LEU A 7 -12.39 -6.94 0.17
CA LEU A 7 -11.15 -6.66 -0.56
C LEU A 7 -10.58 -5.32 -0.09
N ILE A 8 -9.39 -5.35 0.50
CA ILE A 8 -8.66 -4.14 0.83
C ILE A 8 -8.13 -3.57 -0.50
N LYS A 9 -8.63 -2.40 -0.90
CA LYS A 9 -8.12 -1.70 -2.07
C LYS A 9 -6.74 -1.16 -1.76
N VAL A 10 -5.81 -1.41 -2.67
CA VAL A 10 -4.45 -0.88 -2.62
C VAL A 10 -4.24 -0.01 -3.85
N PHE A 11 -3.71 1.20 -3.65
CA PHE A 11 -3.33 2.11 -4.72
C PHE A 11 -1.87 2.49 -4.57
N ASN A 12 -1.12 2.42 -5.65
CA ASN A 12 0.20 3.01 -5.74
C ASN A 12 0.06 4.53 -5.92
N VAL A 13 0.80 5.29 -5.12
CA VAL A 13 0.82 6.76 -5.19
C VAL A 13 2.12 7.18 -5.87
N GLN A 14 2.03 7.75 -7.07
CA GLN A 14 3.20 8.12 -7.86
C GLN A 14 3.14 9.57 -8.32
N CYS A 15 4.30 10.22 -8.46
CA CYS A 15 4.38 11.56 -9.01
C CYS A 15 4.37 11.55 -10.54
N VAL A 16 3.42 12.27 -11.15
CA VAL A 16 3.32 12.42 -12.60
C VAL A 16 4.56 13.12 -13.19
N MET A 17 5.22 13.97 -12.40
CA MET A 17 6.31 14.82 -12.90
C MET A 17 7.67 14.13 -12.84
N CYS A 18 8.04 13.54 -11.70
CA CYS A 18 9.35 12.90 -11.52
C CYS A 18 9.31 11.37 -11.54
N GLY A 19 8.14 10.75 -11.69
CA GLY A 19 7.95 9.30 -11.75
C GLY A 19 8.20 8.55 -10.44
N ARG A 20 8.57 9.24 -9.36
CA ARG A 20 8.88 8.57 -8.07
C ARG A 20 7.61 8.08 -7.39
N ALA A 21 7.68 6.85 -6.87
CA ALA A 21 6.66 6.32 -5.98
C ALA A 21 6.74 7.05 -4.63
N ALA A 22 5.67 7.74 -4.26
CA ALA A 22 5.55 8.40 -2.96
C ALA A 22 5.15 7.42 -1.86
N GLY A 23 4.42 6.35 -2.21
CA GLY A 23 3.95 5.35 -1.27
C GLY A 23 2.75 4.56 -1.79
N GLN A 24 1.99 3.98 -0.87
CA GLN A 24 0.80 3.20 -1.14
C GLN A 24 -0.37 3.69 -0.27
N LEU A 25 -1.58 3.69 -0.81
CA LEU A 25 -2.81 3.82 -0.04
C LEU A 25 -3.41 2.43 0.16
N ILE A 26 -3.46 1.99 1.41
CA ILE A 26 -4.03 0.69 1.81
C ILE A 26 -5.32 0.99 2.58
N GLY A 27 -6.47 0.75 1.96
CA GLY A 27 -7.77 1.15 2.49
C GLY A 27 -7.88 2.67 2.65
N ARG A 28 -7.78 3.18 3.89
CA ARG A 28 -7.77 4.62 4.22
C ARG A 28 -6.42 5.13 4.73
N GLY A 29 -5.43 4.25 4.89
CA GLY A 29 -4.11 4.59 5.41
C GLY A 29 -3.10 4.82 4.30
N PHE A 30 -2.30 5.87 4.42
CA PHE A 30 -1.14 6.11 3.56
C PHE A 30 0.12 5.50 4.18
N VAL A 31 0.83 4.69 3.41
CA VAL A 31 2.11 4.07 3.76
C VAL A 31 3.18 4.68 2.86
N PRO A 32 4.12 5.48 3.39
CA PRO A 32 5.15 6.13 2.57
C PRO A 32 6.14 5.10 2.03
N ALA A 33 6.63 5.34 0.81
CA ALA A 33 7.76 4.59 0.29
C ALA A 33 9.04 4.93 1.08
N GLN A 34 9.98 3.98 1.14
CA GLN A 34 11.23 4.22 1.85
C GLN A 34 12.14 5.18 1.07
N ARG A 35 12.87 6.03 1.79
CA ARG A 35 13.88 6.96 1.23
C ARG A 35 13.33 7.96 0.21
N VAL A 36 12.07 8.36 0.36
CA VAL A 36 11.49 9.49 -0.36
C VAL A 36 10.98 10.53 0.64
N ALA A 37 10.99 11.80 0.24
CA ALA A 37 10.39 12.87 1.00
C ALA A 37 8.88 12.66 1.15
N ALA A 38 8.36 12.94 2.35
CA ALA A 38 6.93 12.85 2.62
C ALA A 38 6.15 13.80 1.70
N PRO A 39 4.95 13.41 1.24
CA PRO A 39 4.11 14.31 0.47
C PRO A 39 3.79 15.60 1.23
N ILE A 40 3.74 16.73 0.52
CA ILE A 40 3.50 18.06 1.10
C ILE A 40 2.09 18.56 0.75
N ALA A 41 1.55 19.44 1.60
CA ALA A 41 0.26 20.07 1.34
C ALA A 41 0.38 21.16 0.26
N GLY A 42 -0.49 21.09 -0.75
CA GLY A 42 -0.67 22.09 -1.81
C GLY A 42 -1.68 23.17 -1.42
N ARG A 43 -1.81 24.18 -2.28
CA ARG A 43 -2.61 25.39 -1.99
C ARG A 43 -4.10 25.15 -1.78
N ASN A 44 -4.66 24.12 -2.43
CA ASN A 44 -6.09 23.80 -2.34
C ASN A 44 -6.38 22.55 -1.48
N GLY A 45 -5.46 22.19 -0.58
CA GLY A 45 -5.54 20.94 0.18
C GLY A 45 -5.12 19.70 -0.61
N GLU A 46 -4.65 19.87 -1.84
CA GLU A 46 -4.13 18.79 -2.68
C GLU A 46 -2.80 18.27 -2.13
N THR A 47 -2.57 16.96 -2.12
CA THR A 47 -1.28 16.40 -1.74
C THR A 47 -0.31 16.42 -2.92
N ARG A 48 0.89 16.96 -2.72
CA ARG A 48 1.94 17.12 -3.74
C ARG A 48 3.17 16.29 -3.40
N CYS A 49 3.97 15.97 -4.42
CA CYS A 49 5.21 15.23 -4.27
C CYS A 49 6.20 16.01 -3.39
N GLY A 50 6.75 15.38 -2.36
CA GLY A 50 7.76 16.00 -1.49
C GLY A 50 9.12 16.23 -2.15
N GLU A 51 9.39 15.58 -3.28
CA GLU A 51 10.69 15.64 -3.98
C GLU A 51 10.75 16.81 -4.97
N CYS A 52 9.78 16.87 -5.90
CA CYS A 52 9.77 17.86 -6.98
C CYS A 52 8.61 18.86 -6.88
N GLY A 53 7.73 18.72 -5.88
CA GLY A 53 6.54 19.54 -5.76
C GLY A 53 5.47 19.25 -6.81
N GLY A 54 5.60 18.22 -7.65
CA GLY A 54 4.63 17.86 -8.70
C GLY A 54 3.35 17.19 -8.19
N ASN A 55 2.40 16.94 -9.09
CA ASN A 55 1.14 16.25 -8.77
C ASN A 55 1.36 14.76 -8.48
N LEU A 56 0.59 14.23 -7.54
CA LEU A 56 0.51 12.80 -7.26
C LEU A 56 -0.76 12.23 -7.91
N TYR A 57 -0.66 11.04 -8.47
CA TYR A 57 -1.79 10.29 -8.98
C TYR A 57 -1.88 8.93 -8.29
N LEU A 58 -3.09 8.37 -8.29
CA LEU A 58 -3.39 7.06 -7.71
C LEU A 58 -3.52 6.06 -8.85
N GLU A 59 -2.62 5.10 -8.87
CA GLU A 59 -2.69 3.95 -9.76
C GLU A 59 -3.29 2.77 -8.97
N PRO A 60 -4.42 2.18 -9.41
CA PRO A 60 -4.93 0.98 -8.77
C PRO A 60 -3.88 -0.13 -8.94
N GLU A 61 -3.39 -0.64 -7.81
CA GLU A 61 -2.62 -1.88 -7.84
C GLU A 61 -3.60 -3.04 -8.09
N GLU A 62 -3.16 -4.11 -8.77
CA GLU A 62 -3.99 -5.31 -8.92
C GLU A 62 -4.54 -5.69 -7.55
N ALA A 63 -5.87 -5.59 -7.40
CA ALA A 63 -6.52 -5.81 -6.12
C ALA A 63 -6.07 -7.17 -5.59
N ILE A 64 -5.55 -7.21 -4.36
CA ILE A 64 -5.19 -8.48 -3.72
C ILE A 64 -6.47 -9.32 -3.70
N THR A 65 -6.53 -10.30 -4.61
CA THR A 65 -7.72 -11.13 -4.75
C THR A 65 -7.92 -11.92 -3.45
N PRO A 66 -9.15 -12.39 -3.14
CA PRO A 66 -9.37 -13.21 -1.95
C PRO A 66 -8.46 -14.44 -1.93
N PHE A 67 -8.15 -14.96 -3.12
CA PHE A 67 -7.20 -16.05 -3.31
C PHE A 67 -5.77 -15.66 -2.91
N MET A 68 -5.25 -14.53 -3.38
CA MET A 68 -3.92 -14.04 -2.99
C MET A 68 -3.84 -13.74 -1.49
N ALA A 69 -4.87 -13.13 -0.90
CA ALA A 69 -4.95 -12.91 0.55
C ALA A 69 -4.91 -14.23 1.32
N SER A 70 -5.63 -15.25 0.84
CA SER A 70 -5.64 -16.58 1.47
C SER A 70 -4.28 -17.27 1.41
N GLN A 71 -3.55 -17.12 0.29
CA GLN A 71 -2.19 -17.64 0.16
C GLN A 71 -1.21 -16.95 1.11
N ILE A 72 -1.26 -15.63 1.24
CA ILE A 72 -0.42 -14.87 2.18
C ILE A 72 -0.70 -15.29 3.63
N ALA A 73 -1.98 -15.45 3.99
CA ALA A 73 -2.39 -15.92 5.31
C ALA A 73 -1.88 -17.34 5.60
N ALA A 74 -1.99 -18.26 4.63
CA ALA A 74 -1.49 -19.64 4.74
C ALA A 74 0.03 -19.69 4.95
N GLN A 75 0.79 -18.87 4.21
CA GLN A 75 2.25 -18.77 4.36
C GLN A 75 2.65 -18.29 5.76
N ARG A 76 1.99 -17.25 6.29
CA ARG A 76 2.25 -16.75 7.66
C ARG A 76 1.93 -17.79 8.73
N ALA A 77 0.83 -18.52 8.59
CA ALA A 77 0.47 -19.59 9.52
C ALA A 77 1.51 -20.72 9.52
N GLY A 78 2.01 -21.12 8.34
CA GLY A 78 3.08 -22.09 8.21
C GLY A 78 4.40 -21.63 8.85
N ALA A 79 4.78 -20.36 8.63
CA ALA A 79 5.99 -19.79 9.22
C ALA A 79 5.93 -19.75 10.77
N LEU A 80 4.77 -19.40 11.35
CA LEU A 80 4.57 -19.44 12.80
C LEU A 80 4.63 -20.87 13.36
N GLN A 81 4.05 -21.84 12.64
CA GLN A 81 4.13 -23.25 13.05
C GLN A 81 5.55 -23.82 13.00
N GLN A 82 6.34 -23.42 11.99
CA GLN A 82 7.76 -23.82 11.92
C GLN A 82 8.57 -23.18 13.04
N ALA A 83 8.37 -21.90 13.33
CA ALA A 83 9.02 -21.22 14.44
C ALA A 83 8.68 -21.85 15.80
N GLN A 84 7.43 -22.28 16.00
CA GLN A 84 6.98 -22.97 17.22
C GLN A 84 7.52 -24.40 17.34
N ARG A 85 7.83 -25.08 16.23
CA ARG A 85 8.42 -26.43 16.23
C ARG A 85 9.94 -26.43 16.34
N ALA A 86 10.58 -25.30 16.08
CA ALA A 86 12.03 -25.13 16.19
C ALA A 86 12.48 -24.59 17.56
N ALA A 87 11.52 -24.31 18.46
CA ALA A 87 11.74 -23.93 19.86
C ALA A 87 11.48 -25.13 20.78
#